data_AF-A0A1G0G904-F1
#
_entry.id   AF-A0A1G0G904-F1
#
_cell.length_a   1.000
_cell.length_b   1.000
_cell.length_c   1.000
_cell.angle_alpha   90.00
_cell.angle_beta   90.00
_cell.angle_gamma   90.00
#
_symmetry.space_group_name_H-M   'P 1'
#
loop_
_entity.id
_entity.type
_entity.pdbx_description
1 polymer ?
#
loop_
_entity_poly.entity_id
_entity_poly.type
_entity_poly.pdbx_seq_one_letter_code
_entity_poly.pdbx_strand_id
1 'polypeptide(L)'
;MKVKSFKQYLEKRLNKSEIKEIEKAACIEFEILSIIQHDVANDVVKYMSEKKMGFNDLVNKLGKSPTQVSSIIKGEANLTMATIAQVYAMMGKKVHIKKEA
;
A
#
# COMPACT_ATOMS: atom_id res chain seq x y z
N MET A 1 36.98 3.73 -11.12
CA MET A 1 36.77 4.29 -9.77
C MET A 1 35.82 3.38 -9.00
N LYS A 2 36.20 2.87 -7.81
CA LYS A 2 35.24 2.24 -6.89
C LYS A 2 34.61 3.36 -6.06
N VAL A 3 33.36 3.71 -6.36
CA VAL A 3 32.59 4.65 -5.54
C VAL A 3 32.36 4.06 -4.14
N LYS A 4 32.45 4.89 -3.11
CA LYS A 4 32.19 4.48 -1.72
C LYS A 4 30.77 3.95 -1.61
N SER A 5 30.55 2.90 -0.83
CA SER A 5 29.19 2.33 -0.69
C SER A 5 28.26 3.35 -0.04
N PHE A 6 26.98 3.32 -0.38
CA PHE A 6 25.96 4.19 0.20
C PHE A 6 25.99 4.19 1.74
N LYS A 7 26.23 3.01 2.34
CA LYS A 7 26.43 2.83 3.78
C LYS A 7 27.62 3.61 4.33
N GLN A 8 28.76 3.58 3.63
CA GLN A 8 29.95 4.37 4.00
C GLN A 8 29.74 5.88 3.86
N TYR A 9 28.75 6.32 3.07
CA TYR A 9 28.38 7.72 2.96
C TYR A 9 27.47 8.16 4.12
N LEU A 10 26.53 7.30 4.53
CA LEU A 10 25.66 7.51 5.69
C LEU A 10 26.45 7.59 7.00
N GLU A 11 27.37 6.65 7.23
CA GLU A 11 28.20 6.57 8.45
C GLU A 11 29.14 7.78 8.64
N LYS A 12 29.32 8.63 7.62
CA LYS A 12 30.09 9.89 7.73
C LYS A 12 29.27 11.07 8.23
N ARG A 13 27.94 11.02 8.08
CA ARG A 13 27.03 12.12 8.37
C ARG A 13 26.11 11.83 9.55
N LEU A 14 25.90 10.56 9.86
CA LEU A 14 25.04 10.08 10.92
C LEU A 14 25.80 9.06 11.78
N ASN A 15 25.55 9.09 13.09
CA ASN A 15 26.04 8.08 14.00
C ASN A 15 25.21 6.78 13.89
N LYS A 16 25.73 5.67 14.41
CA LYS A 16 25.07 4.35 14.31
C LYS A 16 23.70 4.29 14.98
N SER A 17 23.41 5.15 15.95
CA SER A 17 22.10 5.22 16.61
C SER A 17 21.07 5.88 15.70
N GLU A 18 21.43 7.02 15.09
CA GLU A 18 20.58 7.74 14.15
C GLU A 18 20.23 6.88 12.93
N ILE A 19 21.20 6.13 12.40
CA ILE A 19 20.95 5.20 11.28
C ILE A 19 19.93 4.13 11.69
N LYS A 20 20.07 3.54 12.88
CA LYS A 20 19.14 2.52 13.38
C LYS A 20 17.73 3.07 13.61
N GLU A 21 17.61 4.30 14.11
CA GLU A 21 16.30 4.93 14.31
C GLU A 21 15.59 5.19 12.97
N ILE A 22 16.31 5.66 11.96
CA ILE A 22 15.78 5.86 10.60
C ILE A 22 15.35 4.52 10.00
N GLU A 23 16.19 3.48 10.10
CA GLU A 23 15.87 2.14 9.61
C GLU A 23 14.61 1.59 10.31
N LYS A 24 14.52 1.74 11.64
CA LYS A 24 13.34 1.32 12.40
C LYS A 24 12.07 2.06 11.97
N ALA A 25 12.14 3.37 11.80
CA ALA A 25 11.01 4.17 11.35
C ALA A 25 10.55 3.75 9.94
N ALA A 26 11.48 3.53 9.02
CA ALA A 26 11.19 3.08 7.66
C ALA A 26 10.55 1.67 7.63
N CYS A 27 11.03 0.74 8.47
CA CYS A 27 10.40 -0.58 8.63
C CYS A 27 8.94 -0.46 9.08
N ILE A 28 8.68 0.32 10.13
CA ILE A 28 7.32 0.51 10.67
C ILE A 28 6.43 1.17 9.62
N GLU A 29 6.91 2.20 8.92
CA GLU A 29 6.16 2.87 7.85
C GLU A 29 5.79 1.89 6.72
N PHE A 30 6.74 1.06 6.29
CA PHE A 30 6.50 0.04 5.28
C PHE A 30 5.49 -1.03 5.74
N GLU A 31 5.57 -1.47 6.98
CA GLU A 31 4.62 -2.40 7.58
C GLU A 31 3.21 -1.81 7.60
N ILE A 32 3.05 -0.57 8.08
CA ILE A 32 1.76 0.13 8.10
C ILE A 32 1.19 0.26 6.68
N LEU A 33 2.02 0.65 5.71
CA LEU A 33 1.58 0.78 4.33
C LEU A 33 1.09 -0.56 3.78
N SER A 34 1.84 -1.64 4.02
CA SER A 34 1.50 -2.99 3.58
C SER A 34 0.18 -3.47 4.20
N ILE A 35 -0.03 -3.22 5.50
CA ILE A 35 -1.29 -3.55 6.19
C ILE A 35 -2.47 -2.85 5.52
N ILE A 36 -2.37 -1.54 5.30
CA ILE A 36 -3.45 -0.76 4.65
C ILE A 36 -3.72 -1.29 3.24
N GLN A 37 -2.68 -1.61 2.48
CA GLN A 37 -2.83 -2.15 1.12
C GLN A 37 -3.54 -3.51 1.13
N HIS A 38 -3.17 -4.40 2.04
CA HIS A 38 -3.80 -5.71 2.19
C HIS A 38 -5.25 -5.61 2.68
N ASP A 39 -5.57 -4.71 3.60
CA ASP A 39 -6.94 -4.49 4.07
C ASP A 39 -7.86 -4.05 2.91
N VAL A 40 -7.41 -3.09 2.11
CA VAL A 40 -8.15 -2.65 0.92
C VAL A 40 -8.32 -3.80 -0.07
N ALA A 41 -7.25 -4.57 -0.32
CA ALA A 41 -7.28 -5.73 -1.22
C ALA A 41 -8.30 -6.78 -0.76
N ASN A 42 -8.27 -7.14 0.52
CA ASN A 42 -9.18 -8.10 1.13
C ASN A 42 -10.64 -7.66 1.01
N ASP A 43 -10.92 -6.39 1.27
CA ASP A 43 -12.26 -5.83 1.13
C ASP A 43 -12.77 -5.86 -0.32
N VAL A 44 -11.89 -5.55 -1.28
CA VAL A 44 -12.19 -5.62 -2.72
C VAL A 44 -12.48 -7.06 -3.14
N VAL A 45 -11.62 -8.01 -2.79
CA VAL A 45 -11.79 -9.43 -3.12
C VAL A 45 -13.08 -9.98 -2.51
N LYS A 46 -13.35 -9.64 -1.26
CA LYS A 46 -14.60 -10.01 -0.58
C LYS A 46 -15.82 -9.44 -1.31
N TYR A 47 -15.80 -8.16 -1.65
CA TYR A 47 -16.87 -7.52 -2.41
C TYR A 47 -17.08 -8.19 -3.78
N MET A 48 -16.00 -8.53 -4.48
CA MET A 48 -16.08 -9.24 -5.75
C MET A 48 -16.77 -10.60 -5.60
N SER A 49 -16.40 -11.37 -4.56
CA SER A 49 -17.03 -12.66 -4.24
C SER A 49 -18.52 -12.51 -3.95
N GLU A 50 -18.89 -11.57 -3.06
CA GLU A 50 -20.28 -11.30 -2.66
C GLU A 50 -21.17 -10.88 -3.84
N LYS A 51 -20.61 -10.16 -4.82
CA LYS A 51 -21.32 -9.66 -6.00
C LYS A 51 -21.14 -10.54 -7.25
N LYS A 52 -20.42 -11.66 -7.15
CA LYS A 52 -20.04 -12.51 -8.29
C LYS A 52 -19.39 -11.71 -9.44
N MET A 53 -18.57 -10.74 -9.07
CA MET A 53 -17.92 -9.81 -9.98
C MET A 53 -16.57 -10.38 -10.45
N GLY A 54 -16.35 -10.36 -11.76
CA GLY A 54 -15.07 -10.74 -12.35
C GLY A 54 -14.06 -9.59 -12.34
N PHE A 55 -12.81 -9.90 -12.70
CA PHE A 55 -11.74 -8.92 -12.82
C PHE A 55 -12.09 -7.78 -13.80
N ASN A 56 -12.63 -8.12 -14.98
CA ASN A 56 -12.98 -7.14 -16.01
C ASN A 56 -14.12 -6.20 -15.57
N ASP A 57 -15.06 -6.69 -14.77
CA ASP A 57 -16.12 -5.86 -14.21
C ASP A 57 -15.53 -4.80 -13.27
N LEU A 58 -14.55 -5.20 -12.44
CA LEU A 58 -13.88 -4.28 -11.53
C LEU A 58 -13.04 -3.24 -12.28
N VAL A 59 -12.34 -3.64 -13.35
CA VAL A 59 -11.62 -2.73 -14.27
C VAL A 59 -12.56 -1.67 -14.82
N ASN A 60 -13.70 -2.09 -15.37
CA ASN A 60 -14.71 -1.17 -15.91
C ASN A 60 -15.29 -0.25 -14.84
N LYS A 61 -15.57 -0.79 -13.65
CA LYS A 61 -16.22 -0.05 -12.57
C LYS A 61 -15.30 0.97 -11.90
N LEU A 62 -14.01 0.69 -11.78
CA LEU A 62 -13.02 1.61 -11.23
C LEU A 62 -12.48 2.60 -12.27
N GLY A 63 -12.63 2.31 -13.57
CA GLY A 63 -12.04 3.12 -14.64
C GLY A 63 -10.51 3.15 -14.58
N LYS A 64 -9.89 2.07 -14.09
CA LYS A 64 -8.43 1.95 -13.91
C LYS A 64 -7.87 0.91 -14.87
N SER A 65 -6.57 0.97 -15.16
CA SER A 65 -5.95 -0.04 -16.02
C SER A 65 -5.97 -1.43 -15.38
N PRO A 66 -6.00 -2.51 -16.17
CA PRO A 66 -5.90 -3.88 -15.65
C PRO A 66 -4.72 -4.07 -14.69
N THR A 67 -3.56 -3.48 -14.99
CA THR A 67 -2.38 -3.56 -14.12
C THR A 67 -2.64 -2.92 -12.76
N GLN A 68 -3.25 -1.73 -12.73
CA GLN A 68 -3.59 -1.06 -11.47
C GLN A 68 -4.60 -1.88 -10.65
N VAL A 69 -5.61 -2.45 -11.29
CA VAL A 69 -6.60 -3.29 -10.61
C VAL A 69 -5.97 -4.59 -10.10
N SER A 70 -5.05 -5.19 -10.86
CA SER A 70 -4.29 -6.35 -10.42
C SER A 70 -3.46 -6.05 -9.17
N SER A 71 -2.74 -4.93 -9.14
CA SER A 71 -2.00 -4.50 -7.95
C SER A 71 -2.90 -4.21 -6.75
N ILE A 72 -4.10 -3.66 -6.97
CA ILE A 72 -5.10 -3.44 -5.91
C ILE A 72 -5.52 -4.78 -5.30
N ILE A 73 -5.89 -5.75 -6.14
CA ILE A 73 -6.34 -7.08 -5.69
C ILE A 73 -5.23 -7.84 -4.96
N LYS A 74 -3.97 -7.65 -5.35
CA LYS A 74 -2.82 -8.28 -4.71
C LYS A 74 -2.40 -7.61 -3.39
N GLY A 75 -2.88 -6.40 -3.11
CA GLY A 75 -2.40 -5.60 -1.96
C GLY A 75 -1.00 -5.03 -2.18
N GLU A 76 -0.60 -4.80 -3.42
CA GLU A 76 0.72 -4.26 -3.79
C GLU A 76 0.61 -2.84 -4.37
N ALA A 77 -0.62 -2.30 -4.49
CA ALA A 77 -0.85 -1.00 -5.09
C ALA A 77 -0.47 0.14 -4.14
N ASN A 78 0.31 1.09 -4.63
CA ASN A 78 0.52 2.37 -3.94
C ASN A 78 -0.75 3.23 -4.08
N LEU A 79 -1.64 3.13 -3.10
CA LEU A 79 -2.94 3.79 -3.11
C LEU A 79 -2.85 5.20 -2.53
N THR A 80 -3.32 6.17 -3.29
CA THR A 80 -3.60 7.51 -2.74
C THR A 80 -4.87 7.46 -1.90
N MET A 81 -5.02 8.38 -0.94
CA MET A 81 -6.26 8.54 -0.16
C MET A 81 -7.50 8.70 -1.07
N ALA A 82 -7.36 9.41 -2.19
CA ALA A 82 -8.42 9.56 -3.19
C ALA A 82 -8.79 8.21 -3.83
N THR A 83 -7.80 7.35 -4.09
CA THR A 83 -8.04 6.01 -4.64
C THR A 83 -8.75 5.12 -3.62
N ILE A 84 -8.34 5.16 -2.35
CA ILE A 84 -9.02 4.44 -1.27
C ILE A 84 -10.49 4.89 -1.18
N ALA A 85 -10.75 6.21 -1.16
CA ALA A 85 -12.10 6.75 -1.12
C ALA A 85 -12.94 6.30 -2.33
N GLN A 86 -12.37 6.33 -3.55
CA GLN A 86 -13.03 5.85 -4.77
C GLN A 86 -13.42 4.37 -4.68
N VAL A 87 -12.50 3.52 -4.20
CA VAL A 87 -12.71 2.07 -4.04
C VAL A 87 -13.84 1.80 -3.04
N TYR A 88 -13.81 2.44 -1.87
CA TYR A 88 -14.85 2.24 -0.86
C TYR A 88 -16.21 2.83 -1.26
N ALA A 89 -16.24 3.98 -1.95
CA ALA A 89 -17.46 4.54 -2.52
C ALA A 89 -18.10 3.60 -3.56
N MET A 90 -17.28 2.98 -4.42
CA MET A 90 -17.73 1.98 -5.40
C MET A 90 -18.40 0.76 -4.74
N MET A 91 -17.89 0.34 -3.58
CA MET A 91 -18.45 -0.75 -2.78
C MET A 91 -19.67 -0.32 -1.94
N GLY A 92 -19.97 0.98 -1.85
CA GLY A 92 -21.01 1.52 -0.96
C GLY A 92 -20.65 1.42 0.51
N LYS A 93 -19.35 1.41 0.85
CA LYS A 93 -18.83 1.23 2.21
C LYS A 93 -18.12 2.51 2.69
N LYS A 94 -18.06 2.68 4.01
CA LYS A 94 -17.23 3.71 4.67
C LYS A 94 -16.00 3.04 5.28
N VAL A 95 -14.87 3.74 5.26
CA VAL A 95 -13.60 3.26 5.83
C VAL A 95 -13.04 4.27 6.82
N HIS A 96 -12.36 3.77 7.85
CA HIS A 96 -11.63 4.58 8.83
C HIS A 96 -10.28 3.93 9.07
N ILE A 97 -9.23 4.75 9.20
CA ILE A 97 -7.95 4.29 9.71
C ILE A 97 -8.02 4.31 11.24
N LYS A 98 -7.64 3.21 11.88
CA LYS A 98 -7.57 3.08 13.33
C LYS A 98 -6.15 2.68 13.71
N LYS A 99 -5.68 3.16 14.86
CA LYS A 99 -4.43 2.67 15.45
C LYS A 99 -4.64 1.25 15.97
N GLU A 100 -3.68 0.37 15.74
CA GLU A 100 -3.58 -0.90 16.46
C GLU A 100 -3.10 -0.63 17.89
N ALA A 101 -3.59 -1.45 18.82
CA ALA A 101 -3.37 -1.29 20.26
C ALA A 101 -2.04 -1.94 20.70
#